data_AF-A0AAW1UYE4-F1
#
_entry.id   AF-A0AAW1UYE4-F1
#
_cell.length_a   1.000
_cell.length_b   1.000
_cell.length_c   1.000
_cell.angle_alpha   90.00
_cell.angle_beta   90.00
_cell.angle_gamma   90.00
#
_symmetry.space_group_name_H-M   'P 1'
#
loop_
_entity.id
_entity.type
_entity.pdbx_description
1 polymer ?
#
loop_
_entity_poly.entity_id
_entity_poly.type
_entity_poly.pdbx_seq_one_letter_code
_entity_poly.pdbx_strand_id
1 'polypeptide(L)'
;MSNLNHLKYFKYSYGTKLISFLKPQSIGSNNVNTSLILFRNRSHSSSRHSSGGFKIYKSIFLFICLPVIIGLSYWNYNQHVHEKSCYQRPPFVKYSYLYLRSKRFPWGDGNKSLFHNKEKNALPEGYED
;
A
#
# COMPACT_ATOMS: atom_id res chain seq x y z
N MET A 1 69.09 -5.99 22.51
CA MET A 1 68.17 -4.92 22.06
C MET A 1 67.66 -5.28 20.68
N SER A 2 66.34 -5.36 20.59
CA SER A 2 65.49 -5.93 19.54
C SER A 2 65.62 -5.27 18.18
N ASN A 3 65.57 -6.08 17.11
CA ASN A 3 65.27 -5.56 15.79
C ASN A 3 64.32 -6.49 15.00
N LEU A 4 63.44 -5.82 14.26
CA LEU A 4 62.57 -6.23 13.16
C LEU A 4 61.32 -7.06 13.45
N ASN A 5 60.25 -6.29 13.69
CA ASN A 5 58.85 -6.61 13.44
C ASN A 5 58.65 -7.16 12.02
N HIS A 6 58.30 -8.44 11.92
CA HIS A 6 57.87 -9.09 10.68
C HIS A 6 56.39 -9.49 10.80
N LEU A 7 55.58 -8.96 9.88
CA LEU A 7 54.23 -9.41 9.48
C LEU A 7 53.13 -9.37 10.55
N LYS A 8 52.28 -8.34 10.58
CA LYS A 8 51.08 -8.19 9.74
C LYS A 8 50.21 -9.46 9.63
N TYR A 9 49.35 -9.61 10.63
CA TYR A 9 47.90 -9.85 10.54
C TYR A 9 47.36 -10.54 9.27
N PHE A 10 46.77 -11.73 9.46
CA PHE A 10 45.55 -12.29 8.84
C PHE A 10 45.50 -13.76 9.34
N LYS A 11 44.43 -14.39 9.83
CA LYS A 11 43.12 -14.56 9.19
C LYS A 11 42.20 -15.39 10.15
N TYR A 12 40.99 -14.88 10.36
CA TYR A 12 39.70 -15.49 10.71
C TYR A 12 39.60 -16.83 11.46
N SER A 13 38.88 -16.76 12.60
CA SER A 13 38.33 -17.85 13.41
C SER A 13 36.92 -18.21 12.95
N TYR A 14 36.72 -19.45 12.49
CA TYR A 14 35.42 -20.12 12.48
C TYR A 14 35.63 -21.62 12.72
N GLY A 15 35.20 -22.08 13.90
CA GLY A 15 35.40 -23.44 14.39
C GLY A 15 34.63 -24.50 13.60
N THR A 16 35.37 -25.47 13.07
CA THR A 16 34.86 -26.70 12.48
C THR A 16 34.41 -27.68 13.56
N LYS A 17 33.15 -28.11 13.48
CA LYS A 17 32.58 -29.25 14.20
C LYS A 17 33.37 -30.53 13.83
N LEU A 18 34.11 -31.11 14.79
CA LEU A 18 34.75 -32.42 14.64
C LEU A 18 34.73 -33.22 15.93
N ILE A 19 33.55 -33.75 16.32
CA ILE A 19 33.50 -35.00 17.10
C ILE A 19 32.27 -35.79 16.61
N SER A 20 32.52 -36.63 15.61
CA SER A 20 31.72 -37.82 15.29
C SER A 20 31.86 -38.82 16.42
N PHE A 21 30.83 -38.97 17.26
CA PHE A 21 30.80 -39.96 18.33
C PHE A 21 29.65 -40.95 18.10
N LEU A 22 30.05 -42.12 17.59
CA LEU A 22 29.45 -43.46 17.79
C LEU A 22 27.93 -43.63 17.56
N LYS A 23 27.61 -44.36 16.49
CA LYS A 23 26.31 -44.99 16.24
C LYS A 23 26.29 -46.40 16.86
N PRO A 24 25.35 -46.73 17.76
CA PRO A 24 24.90 -48.10 17.94
C PRO A 24 23.63 -48.36 17.11
N GLN A 25 23.65 -49.44 16.34
CA GLN A 25 22.48 -50.10 15.78
C GLN A 25 21.76 -50.86 16.90
N SER A 26 20.46 -50.66 17.08
CA SER A 26 19.61 -51.61 17.80
C SER A 26 18.27 -51.74 17.08
N ILE A 27 17.98 -52.98 16.71
CA ILE A 27 16.78 -53.47 16.03
C ILE A 27 15.66 -53.55 17.07
N GLY A 28 14.56 -52.85 16.81
CA GLY A 28 13.34 -52.93 17.60
C GLY A 28 12.15 -52.53 16.74
N SER A 29 11.49 -53.53 16.16
CA SER A 29 10.16 -53.41 15.54
C SER A 29 9.20 -52.75 16.52
N ASN A 30 8.38 -51.80 16.05
CA ASN A 30 6.91 -51.94 16.04
C ASN A 30 6.28 -50.75 15.29
N ASN A 31 5.60 -51.12 14.22
CA ASN A 31 4.82 -50.30 13.33
C ASN A 31 3.70 -49.58 14.10
N VAL A 32 3.82 -48.26 14.30
CA VAL A 32 2.68 -47.35 14.51
C VAL A 32 3.07 -45.92 14.16
N ASN A 33 2.53 -45.45 13.03
CA ASN A 33 2.13 -44.06 12.83
C ASN A 33 3.20 -42.98 12.57
N THR A 34 4.19 -43.25 11.73
CA THR A 34 5.07 -42.19 11.19
C THR A 34 4.27 -41.12 10.43
N SER A 35 3.15 -41.49 9.81
CA SER A 35 2.24 -40.56 9.14
C SER A 35 1.53 -39.62 10.12
N LEU A 36 1.06 -40.07 11.29
CA LEU A 36 0.40 -39.19 12.27
C LEU A 36 1.38 -38.20 12.91
N ILE A 37 2.65 -38.55 13.08
CA ILE A 37 3.68 -37.63 13.59
C ILE A 37 4.01 -36.55 12.54
N LEU A 38 4.06 -36.94 11.26
CA LEU A 38 4.25 -35.99 10.14
C LEU A 38 3.00 -35.12 9.89
N PHE A 39 1.78 -35.64 10.11
CA PHE A 39 0.53 -34.88 10.03
C PHE A 39 0.36 -33.92 11.23
N ARG A 40 0.73 -34.33 12.45
CA ARG A 40 0.69 -33.47 13.65
C ARG A 40 1.56 -32.21 13.49
N ASN A 41 2.70 -32.33 12.83
CA ASN A 41 3.60 -31.21 12.56
C ASN A 41 3.16 -30.29 11.41
N ARG A 42 2.24 -30.72 10.53
CA ARG A 42 1.74 -29.87 9.42
C ARG A 42 0.66 -28.88 9.85
N SER A 43 -0.05 -29.13 10.95
CA SER A 43 -1.11 -28.24 11.45
C SER A 43 -0.59 -27.01 12.20
N HIS A 44 0.70 -26.97 12.56
CA HIS A 44 1.35 -25.81 13.20
C HIS A 44 2.11 -24.90 12.22
N SER A 45 2.28 -25.33 10.96
CA SER A 45 2.93 -24.54 9.91
C SER A 45 1.97 -23.62 9.14
N SER A 46 0.67 -23.90 9.14
CA SER A 46 -0.33 -23.04 8.49
C SER A 46 -0.71 -21.78 9.28
N SER A 47 -0.45 -21.74 10.59
CA SER A 47 -0.69 -20.57 11.45
C SER A 47 0.51 -19.60 11.56
N ARG A 48 1.72 -20.04 11.19
CA ARG A 48 2.94 -19.20 11.18
C ARG A 48 3.09 -18.36 9.90
N HIS A 49 2.44 -18.74 8.80
CA HIS A 49 2.49 -17.98 7.55
C HIS A 49 1.44 -16.85 7.46
N SER A 50 0.41 -16.88 8.32
CA SER A 50 -0.65 -15.85 8.34
C SER A 50 -0.52 -14.83 9.49
N SER A 51 0.38 -15.04 10.46
CA SER A 51 0.44 -14.23 11.70
C SER A 51 1.35 -12.99 11.60
N GLY A 52 2.24 -12.92 10.61
CA GLY A 52 3.14 -11.78 10.41
C GLY A 52 2.68 -10.74 9.39
N GLY A 53 1.86 -11.15 8.41
CA GLY A 53 1.43 -10.29 7.30
C GLY A 53 0.71 -9.02 7.77
N PHE A 54 -0.19 -9.16 8.75
CA PHE A 54 -0.89 -8.00 9.33
C PHE A 54 0.06 -6.93 9.87
N LYS A 55 1.15 -7.35 10.54
CA LYS A 55 2.15 -6.41 11.07
C LYS A 55 2.91 -5.70 9.96
N ILE A 56 3.25 -6.41 8.89
CA ILE A 56 3.92 -5.84 7.71
C ILE A 56 3.03 -4.82 7.01
N TYR A 57 1.77 -5.17 6.70
CA TYR A 57 0.83 -4.26 6.06
C TYR A 57 0.46 -3.06 6.93
N LYS A 58 0.34 -3.26 8.26
CA LYS A 58 0.13 -2.16 9.20
C LYS A 58 1.32 -1.19 9.19
N SER A 59 2.55 -1.69 9.20
CA SER A 59 3.74 -0.83 9.12
C SER A 59 3.82 -0.09 7.78
N ILE A 60 3.59 -0.77 6.66
CA ILE A 60 3.56 -0.13 5.33
C ILE A 60 2.50 0.98 5.28
N PHE A 61 1.30 0.71 5.79
CA PHE A 61 0.23 1.70 5.82
C PHE A 61 0.63 2.93 6.65
N LEU A 62 1.17 2.73 7.86
CA LEU A 62 1.53 3.82 8.76
C LEU A 62 2.74 4.63 8.26
N PHE A 63 3.77 3.99 7.71
CA PHE A 63 5.02 4.65 7.35
C PHE A 63 5.10 5.10 5.90
N ILE A 64 4.29 4.55 5.00
CA ILE A 64 4.32 4.89 3.58
C ILE A 64 2.99 5.53 3.17
N CYS A 65 1.87 4.88 3.44
CA CYS A 65 0.57 5.36 2.97
C CYS A 65 0.18 6.69 3.63
N LEU A 66 0.32 6.82 4.96
CA LEU A 66 0.01 8.07 5.66
C LEU A 66 0.82 9.29 5.19
N PRO A 67 2.17 9.28 5.11
CA PRO A 67 2.91 10.44 4.64
C PRO A 67 2.62 10.77 3.17
N VAL A 68 2.36 9.76 2.33
CA VAL A 68 1.95 9.98 0.93
C VAL A 68 0.59 10.67 0.86
N ILE A 69 -0.40 10.22 1.63
CA ILE A 69 -1.73 10.86 1.69
C ILE A 69 -1.60 12.30 2.17
N ILE A 70 -0.83 12.56 3.22
CA ILE A 70 -0.63 13.92 3.76
C ILE A 70 0.05 14.81 2.71
N GLY A 71 1.12 14.33 2.07
CA GLY A 71 1.84 15.09 1.05
C GLY A 71 0.96 15.42 -0.16
N LEU A 72 0.21 14.45 -0.67
CA LEU A 72 -0.72 14.66 -1.78
C LEU A 72 -1.88 15.57 -1.39
N SER A 73 -2.40 15.45 -0.17
CA SER A 73 -3.48 16.31 0.31
C SER A 73 -3.02 17.77 0.44
N TYR A 74 -1.81 17.99 0.97
CA TYR A 74 -1.22 19.32 1.03
C TYR A 74 -0.97 19.89 -0.36
N TRP A 75 -0.43 19.09 -1.29
CA TRP A 75 -0.24 19.52 -2.68
C TRP A 75 -1.56 19.92 -3.35
N ASN A 76 -2.58 19.06 -3.29
CA ASN A 76 -3.90 19.36 -3.83
C ASN A 76 -4.52 20.59 -3.19
N TYR A 77 -4.37 20.76 -1.87
CA TYR A 77 -4.86 21.95 -1.17
C TYR A 77 -4.23 23.24 -1.72
N ASN A 78 -2.91 23.29 -1.87
CA ASN A 78 -2.25 24.47 -2.44
C ASN A 78 -2.68 24.73 -3.87
N GLN A 79 -2.79 23.69 -4.71
CA GLN A 79 -3.30 23.83 -6.08
C GLN A 79 -4.73 24.35 -6.10
N HIS A 80 -5.62 23.86 -5.25
CA HIS A 80 -6.99 24.36 -5.15
C HIS A 80 -7.07 25.82 -4.66
N VAL A 81 -6.20 26.24 -3.76
CA VAL A 81 -6.12 27.65 -3.33
C VAL A 81 -5.66 28.53 -4.48
N HIS A 82 -4.62 28.13 -5.20
CA HIS A 82 -4.13 28.86 -6.38
C HIS A 82 -5.16 28.92 -7.50
N GLU A 83 -5.85 27.82 -7.77
CA GLU A 83 -6.95 27.78 -8.74
C GLU A 83 -8.04 28.77 -8.31
N LYS A 84 -8.52 28.72 -7.06
CA LYS A 84 -9.55 29.67 -6.60
C LYS A 84 -9.13 31.14 -6.67
N SER A 85 -7.85 31.47 -6.42
CA SER A 85 -7.39 32.86 -6.49
C SER A 85 -7.27 33.40 -7.92
N CYS A 86 -7.00 32.53 -8.89
CA CYS A 86 -6.74 32.93 -10.28
C CYS A 86 -7.86 32.53 -11.25
N TYR A 87 -8.84 31.76 -10.80
CA TYR A 87 -9.94 31.28 -11.63
C TYR A 87 -10.93 32.40 -11.90
N GLN A 88 -10.89 32.91 -13.14
CA GLN A 88 -11.93 33.76 -13.68
C GLN A 88 -12.92 32.89 -14.45
N ARG A 89 -14.21 32.99 -14.11
CA ARG A 89 -15.29 32.26 -14.80
C ARG A 89 -15.23 32.58 -16.30
N PRO A 90 -15.14 31.57 -17.18
CA PRO A 90 -15.12 31.83 -18.62
C PRO A 90 -16.42 32.51 -19.07
N PRO A 91 -16.38 33.36 -20.11
CA PRO A 91 -17.59 33.98 -20.63
C PRO A 91 -18.53 32.90 -21.18
N PHE A 92 -19.84 33.09 -20.98
CA PHE A 92 -20.84 32.14 -21.47
C PHE A 92 -20.92 32.20 -23.00
N VAL A 93 -20.69 31.06 -23.65
CA VAL A 93 -20.89 30.89 -25.09
C VAL A 93 -21.91 29.77 -25.31
N LYS A 94 -23.01 30.10 -25.98
CA LYS A 94 -24.10 29.16 -26.26
C LYS A 94 -23.77 28.27 -27.46
N TYR A 95 -22.98 27.24 -27.22
CA TYR A 95 -22.73 26.20 -28.21
C TYR A 95 -23.97 25.31 -28.37
N SER A 96 -24.32 24.95 -29.61
CA SER A 96 -25.52 24.16 -29.94
C SER A 96 -25.53 22.76 -29.32
N TYR A 97 -24.35 22.19 -29.04
CA TYR A 97 -24.18 20.89 -28.41
C TYR A 97 -24.04 20.93 -26.89
N LEU A 98 -23.84 22.11 -26.29
CA LEU A 98 -23.79 22.26 -24.83
C LEU A 98 -25.14 22.66 -24.28
N TYR A 99 -25.38 22.32 -23.01
CA TYR A 99 -26.57 22.71 -22.25
C TYR A 99 -27.91 22.22 -22.83
N LEU A 100 -27.92 21.35 -23.85
CA LEU A 100 -29.14 20.85 -24.47
C LEU A 100 -30.01 20.07 -23.48
N ARG A 101 -31.29 20.41 -23.39
CA ARG A 101 -32.30 19.71 -22.56
C ARG A 101 -33.46 19.21 -23.42
N SER A 102 -33.43 17.93 -23.77
CA SER A 102 -34.52 17.27 -24.52
C SER A 102 -35.72 16.93 -23.63
N LYS A 103 -35.47 16.60 -22.36
CA LYS A 103 -36.48 16.38 -21.32
C LYS A 103 -36.06 17.07 -20.03
N ARG A 104 -37.04 17.46 -19.23
CA ARG A 104 -36.82 18.02 -17.89
C ARG A 104 -36.31 16.92 -16.95
N PHE A 105 -35.42 17.28 -16.02
CA PHE A 105 -34.99 16.38 -14.97
C PHE A 105 -36.12 16.09 -13.97
N PRO A 106 -36.13 14.91 -13.33
CA PRO A 106 -37.21 14.50 -12.42
C PRO A 106 -37.13 15.12 -11.01
N TRP A 107 -36.33 16.18 -10.80
CA TRP A 107 -36.16 16.87 -9.51
C TRP A 107 -36.10 18.39 -9.71
N GLY A 108 -36.41 19.12 -8.63
CA GLY A 108 -36.41 20.59 -8.62
C GLY A 108 -37.20 21.18 -9.79
N ASP A 109 -36.65 22.22 -10.43
CA ASP A 109 -37.27 22.89 -11.58
C ASP A 109 -37.10 22.13 -12.90
N GLY A 110 -36.47 20.96 -12.88
CA GLY A 110 -36.17 20.17 -14.07
C GLY A 110 -35.08 20.75 -14.98
N ASN A 111 -34.57 21.95 -14.69
CA ASN A 111 -33.52 22.62 -15.47
C ASN A 111 -32.12 22.52 -14.85
N LYS A 112 -31.99 22.19 -13.57
CA LYS A 112 -30.68 22.06 -12.90
C LYS A 112 -30.27 20.59 -12.79
N SER A 113 -29.02 20.30 -13.15
CA SER A 113 -28.47 18.94 -12.97
C SER A 113 -28.38 18.59 -11.47
N LEU A 114 -28.21 17.31 -11.15
CA LEU A 114 -28.12 16.86 -9.76
C LEU A 114 -26.96 17.54 -9.00
N PHE A 115 -25.83 17.73 -9.67
CA PHE A 115 -24.65 18.42 -9.16
C PHE A 115 -24.49 19.79 -9.84
N HIS A 116 -25.51 20.63 -9.72
CA HIS A 116 -25.48 21.99 -10.27
C HIS A 116 -24.73 22.95 -9.35
N ASN A 117 -23.64 23.54 -9.85
CA ASN A 117 -22.96 24.65 -9.19
C ASN A 117 -23.26 25.94 -9.96
N LYS A 118 -23.92 26.91 -9.31
CA LYS A 118 -24.29 28.21 -9.91
C LYS A 118 -23.11 28.96 -10.52
N GLU A 119 -21.96 28.87 -9.87
CA GLU A 119 -20.75 29.60 -10.26
C GLU A 119 -20.07 28.99 -11.49
N LYS A 120 -20.09 27.65 -11.61
CA LYS A 120 -19.32 26.92 -12.64
C LYS A 120 -20.17 26.38 -13.79
N ASN A 121 -21.43 26.05 -13.55
CA ASN A 121 -22.30 25.40 -14.52
C ASN A 121 -23.33 26.39 -15.05
N ALA A 122 -23.23 26.75 -16.33
CA ALA A 122 -24.26 27.56 -16.97
C ALA A 122 -25.52 26.75 -17.29
N LEU A 123 -26.64 27.45 -17.32
CA LEU A 123 -27.91 26.99 -17.88
C LEU A 123 -27.99 27.32 -19.37
N PRO A 124 -29.01 26.82 -20.10
CA PRO A 124 -29.21 27.17 -21.52
C PRO A 124 -29.36 28.67 -21.79
N GLU A 125 -29.74 29.44 -20.77
CA GLU A 125 -29.93 30.89 -20.81
C GLU A 125 -28.70 31.69 -20.30
N GLY A 126 -27.69 31.00 -19.77
CA GLY A 126 -26.49 31.64 -19.22
C GLY A 126 -26.17 31.19 -17.80
N TYR A 127 -25.17 31.84 -17.20
CA TYR A 127 -24.86 31.62 -15.79
C TYR A 127 -25.94 32.22 -14.89
N GLU A 128 -26.16 31.58 -13.74
CA GLU A 128 -26.97 32.18 -12.68
C GLU A 128 -26.17 33.31 -12.00
N ASP A 129 -26.87 34.34 -11.54
CA ASP A 129 -26.35 35.41 -10.68
C ASP A 129 -26.25 34.96 -9.21
#